data_AF-A0A2H9SJ27-F1
#
_entry.id   AF-A0A2H9SJ27-F1
#
_cell.length_a   1.000
_cell.length_b   1.000
_cell.length_c   1.000
_cell.angle_alpha   90.00
_cell.angle_beta   90.00
_cell.angle_gamma   90.00
#
_symmetry.space_group_name_H-M   'P 1'
#
loop_
_entity.id
_entity.type
_entity.pdbx_description
1 polymer ?
#
loop_
_entity_poly.entity_id
_entity_poly.type
_entity_poly.pdbx_seq_one_letter_code
_entity_poly.pdbx_strand_id
1 'polypeptide(L)'
;MIYKTVHALLMLISLDVAAYYTEQGKIHSEEGDIIQIRGVSWPGFQDTRILQGLQSNPFYGIPSHKRDYGLMDVLVANSNVPDSMQHKTVHIPIQAGILYDIDGTVGVDLSFTDVNHQREGNGLFCKTWERTGPHCQVAVSPKDAFWRVLDEMQNNRMNVVIDMPHWPDPDDSMQEGAVHDLAQYQQDMTVLVEKIKLHELENVIGINIINMPSPLAGLDTKAIATAANVVFDAYPELLLFVNEAYSKPLLDSASANLGIAQCDRAKLEEALKEQGIDSEALDWLLGDELGQNAHLVFSPHMHHADVAGWSSAFGLASK
;
A
#
# COMPACT_ATOMS: atom_id res chain seq x y z
N MET A 1 -27.10 -40.82 -42.31
CA MET A 1 -27.29 -40.46 -40.90
C MET A 1 -25.91 -40.05 -40.38
N ILE A 2 -25.59 -38.76 -40.40
CA ILE A 2 -24.26 -38.23 -40.08
C ILE A 2 -24.41 -37.42 -38.80
N TYR A 3 -23.80 -37.90 -37.71
CA TYR A 3 -23.68 -37.15 -36.47
C TYR A 3 -22.62 -36.07 -36.65
N LYS A 4 -23.00 -34.80 -36.51
CA LYS A 4 -22.07 -33.68 -36.32
C LYS A 4 -21.83 -33.52 -34.82
N THR A 5 -20.64 -33.88 -34.39
CA THR A 5 -20.12 -33.55 -33.05
C THR A 5 -19.66 -32.09 -33.07
N VAL A 6 -20.41 -31.21 -32.39
CA VAL A 6 -19.97 -29.83 -32.14
C VAL A 6 -19.08 -29.88 -30.91
N HIS A 7 -17.77 -29.70 -31.08
CA HIS A 7 -16.87 -29.41 -29.98
C HIS A 7 -17.05 -27.93 -29.62
N ALA A 8 -17.66 -27.67 -28.47
CA ALA A 8 -17.66 -26.35 -27.87
C ALA A 8 -16.26 -26.10 -27.26
N LEU A 9 -15.52 -25.20 -27.89
CA LEU A 9 -14.28 -24.65 -27.35
C LEU A 9 -14.66 -23.73 -26.18
N LEU A 10 -14.47 -24.19 -24.95
CA LEU A 10 -14.53 -23.34 -23.76
C LEU A 10 -13.28 -22.44 -23.81
N MET A 11 -13.43 -21.18 -24.23
CA MET A 11 -12.42 -20.16 -23.94
C MET A 11 -12.56 -19.81 -22.46
N LEU A 12 -11.63 -20.33 -21.66
CA LEU A 12 -11.33 -19.77 -20.35
C LEU A 12 -10.78 -18.36 -20.62
N ILE A 13 -11.63 -17.36 -20.43
CA ILE A 13 -11.16 -15.98 -20.23
C ILE A 13 -10.54 -16.02 -18.83
N SER A 14 -9.21 -16.07 -18.75
CA SER A 14 -8.53 -15.62 -17.53
C SER A 14 -8.96 -14.16 -17.36
N LEU A 15 -9.57 -13.85 -16.21
CA LEU A 15 -9.68 -12.46 -15.80
C LEU A 15 -8.23 -12.06 -15.50
N ASP A 16 -7.71 -11.16 -16.32
CA ASP A 16 -6.37 -10.60 -16.16
C ASP A 16 -6.33 -9.93 -14.79
N VAL A 17 -5.36 -10.35 -13.97
CA VAL A 17 -5.17 -9.83 -12.62
C VAL A 17 -4.07 -8.78 -12.76
N ALA A 18 -4.28 -7.59 -12.20
CA ALA A 18 -3.43 -6.43 -12.46
C ALA A 18 -1.99 -6.64 -11.95
N ALA A 19 -1.10 -7.12 -12.82
CA ALA A 19 0.32 -7.27 -12.55
C ALA A 19 1.08 -5.93 -12.69
N TYR A 20 2.06 -5.69 -11.83
CA TYR A 20 2.96 -4.54 -11.94
C TYR A 20 4.42 -4.98 -11.98
N TYR A 21 5.21 -4.33 -12.82
CA TYR A 21 6.64 -4.60 -12.93
C TYR A 21 7.43 -3.31 -13.17
N THR A 22 8.76 -3.40 -13.10
CA THR A 22 9.64 -2.29 -13.45
C THR A 22 10.43 -2.55 -14.72
N GLU A 23 10.61 -1.50 -15.52
CA GLU A 23 11.46 -1.50 -16.70
C GLU A 23 12.14 -0.12 -16.81
N GLN A 24 13.47 -0.11 -16.95
CA GLN A 24 14.25 1.13 -17.13
C GLN A 24 13.96 2.21 -16.06
N GLY A 25 13.75 1.79 -14.81
CA GLY A 25 13.46 2.69 -13.69
C GLY A 25 12.05 3.29 -13.68
N LYS A 26 11.12 2.71 -14.45
CA LYS A 26 9.70 3.07 -14.46
C LYS A 26 8.86 1.89 -14.01
N ILE A 27 7.68 2.18 -13.46
CA ILE A 27 6.67 1.18 -13.12
C ILE A 27 5.70 1.05 -14.29
N HIS A 28 5.37 -0.18 -14.64
CA HIS A 28 4.45 -0.55 -15.70
C HIS A 28 3.32 -1.40 -15.13
N SER A 29 2.11 -1.27 -15.68
CA SER A 29 1.05 -2.27 -15.53
C SER A 29 1.29 -3.46 -16.47
N GLU A 30 0.51 -4.52 -16.33
CA GLU A 30 0.54 -5.70 -17.21
C GLU A 30 0.35 -5.33 -18.69
N GLU A 31 -0.49 -4.34 -18.98
CA GLU A 31 -0.73 -3.85 -20.35
C GLU A 31 0.42 -3.01 -20.90
N GLY A 32 1.45 -2.75 -20.09
CA GLY A 32 2.65 -1.98 -20.45
C GLY A 32 2.50 -0.47 -20.22
N ASP A 33 1.38 0.00 -19.66
CA ASP A 33 1.17 1.42 -19.38
C ASP A 33 2.09 1.89 -18.25
N ILE A 34 2.70 3.07 -18.43
CA ILE A 34 3.56 3.65 -17.40
C ILE A 34 2.70 4.19 -16.25
N ILE A 35 2.89 3.62 -15.06
CA ILE A 35 2.25 4.08 -13.83
C ILE A 35 3.05 5.25 -13.25
N GLN A 36 2.42 6.43 -13.20
CA GLN A 36 2.97 7.58 -12.48
C GLN A 36 2.44 7.61 -11.06
N ILE A 37 3.33 7.43 -10.09
CA ILE A 37 3.00 7.64 -8.68
C ILE A 37 2.95 9.15 -8.41
N ARG A 38 1.74 9.65 -8.17
CA ARG A 38 1.48 11.04 -7.72
C ARG A 38 0.69 10.96 -6.42
N GLY A 39 1.41 10.77 -5.33
CA GLY A 39 0.83 10.29 -4.08
C GLY A 39 0.69 11.30 -2.95
N VAL A 40 -0.25 11.00 -2.04
CA VAL A 40 -0.28 11.52 -0.67
C VAL A 40 -0.16 10.36 0.31
N SER A 41 0.43 10.61 1.47
CA SER A 41 0.39 9.68 2.59
C SER A 41 -0.83 9.99 3.44
N TRP A 42 -1.67 8.99 3.69
CA TRP A 42 -2.80 9.09 4.60
C TRP A 42 -2.54 8.25 5.86
N PRO A 43 -2.04 8.89 6.93
CA PRO A 43 -1.82 8.21 8.20
C PRO A 43 -3.12 7.95 8.96
N GLY A 44 -3.05 6.97 9.86
CA GLY A 44 -4.03 6.71 10.90
C GLY A 44 -4.12 5.24 11.29
N PHE A 45 -3.83 4.35 10.36
CA PHE A 45 -3.80 2.92 10.61
C PHE A 45 -2.53 2.48 11.35
N GLN A 46 -1.47 3.29 11.38
CA GLN A 46 -0.32 3.10 12.26
C GLN A 46 -0.63 3.40 13.73
N ASP A 47 -1.68 4.15 14.05
CA ASP A 47 -2.08 4.42 15.45
C ASP A 47 -3.17 3.44 15.92
N THR A 48 -3.39 2.36 15.16
CA THR A 48 -4.37 1.27 15.31
C THR A 48 -5.85 1.65 15.31
N ARG A 49 -6.23 2.88 15.68
CA ARG A 49 -7.64 3.22 15.88
C ARG A 49 -8.06 4.58 15.32
N ILE A 50 -7.14 5.46 14.94
CA ILE A 50 -7.49 6.85 14.59
C ILE A 50 -7.25 7.07 13.12
N LEU A 51 -8.31 7.14 12.30
CA LEU A 51 -8.16 7.53 10.89
C LEU A 51 -7.93 9.04 10.82
N GLN A 52 -6.69 9.48 10.66
CA GLN A 52 -6.35 10.89 10.85
C GLN A 52 -7.16 11.77 9.89
N GLY A 53 -7.70 12.86 10.44
CA GLY A 53 -8.56 13.80 9.74
C GLY A 53 -10.06 13.50 9.83
N LEU A 54 -10.45 12.24 10.05
CA LEU A 54 -11.87 11.84 10.12
C LEU A 54 -12.57 12.17 11.46
N GLN A 55 -11.83 12.71 12.42
CA GLN A 55 -12.36 13.23 13.68
C GLN A 55 -12.95 14.63 13.52
N SER A 56 -12.71 15.30 12.39
CA SER A 56 -13.17 16.67 12.14
C SER A 56 -13.62 16.91 10.70
N ASN A 57 -13.48 15.91 9.83
CA ASN A 57 -13.90 15.95 8.45
C ASN A 57 -14.59 14.62 8.11
N PRO A 58 -15.56 14.63 7.19
CA PRO A 58 -16.14 13.39 6.73
C PRO A 58 -15.26 12.72 5.66
N PHE A 59 -15.45 11.42 5.46
CA PHE A 59 -14.76 10.67 4.41
C PHE A 59 -15.30 10.97 3.01
N TYR A 60 -16.62 11.13 2.88
CA TYR A 60 -17.29 11.75 1.73
C TYR A 60 -18.06 12.99 2.13
N GLY A 61 -18.39 13.87 1.19
CA GLY A 61 -19.37 14.93 1.40
C GLY A 61 -20.68 14.36 1.96
N ILE A 62 -21.35 15.13 2.81
CA ILE A 62 -22.63 14.74 3.39
C ILE A 62 -23.60 15.94 3.34
N PRO A 63 -24.68 15.87 2.53
CA PRO A 63 -25.65 16.96 2.33
C PRO A 63 -26.29 17.44 3.63
N SER A 64 -26.50 16.54 4.59
CA SER A 64 -27.13 16.85 5.87
C SER A 64 -26.31 17.81 6.75
N HIS A 65 -25.00 17.97 6.49
CA HIS A 65 -24.11 18.80 7.32
C HIS A 65 -23.52 20.02 6.59
N LYS A 66 -24.02 20.39 5.39
CA LYS A 66 -23.45 21.48 4.55
C LYS A 66 -21.94 21.35 4.31
N ARG A 67 -21.43 20.12 4.37
CA ARG A 67 -20.06 19.75 4.03
C ARG A 67 -20.12 19.07 2.68
N ASP A 68 -19.87 19.85 1.63
CA ASP A 68 -20.07 19.39 0.25
C ASP A 68 -18.95 18.47 -0.26
N TYR A 69 -17.92 18.21 0.56
CA TYR A 69 -16.80 17.32 0.24
C TYR A 69 -16.21 16.69 1.51
N GLY A 70 -15.64 15.50 1.33
CA GLY A 70 -14.84 14.76 2.30
C GLY A 70 -13.47 14.37 1.75
N LEU A 71 -12.74 13.53 2.48
CA LEU A 71 -11.41 13.05 2.09
C LEU A 71 -11.38 12.46 0.68
N MET A 72 -12.26 11.50 0.38
CA MET A 72 -12.28 10.83 -0.91
C MET A 72 -12.62 11.77 -2.06
N ASP A 73 -13.50 12.77 -1.83
CA ASP A 73 -13.81 13.78 -2.85
C ASP A 73 -12.58 14.61 -3.25
N VAL A 74 -11.71 14.90 -2.29
CA VAL A 74 -10.44 15.60 -2.53
C VAL A 74 -9.49 14.72 -3.33
N LEU A 75 -9.41 13.43 -2.98
CA LEU A 75 -8.48 12.51 -3.62
C LEU A 75 -8.87 12.17 -5.08
N VAL A 76 -10.16 11.97 -5.36
CA VAL A 76 -10.61 11.30 -6.60
C VAL A 76 -10.76 12.24 -7.80
N ALA A 77 -10.73 13.56 -7.60
CA ALA A 77 -11.12 14.61 -8.54
C ALA A 77 -12.64 14.89 -8.55
N ASN A 78 -13.12 15.56 -7.52
CA ASN A 78 -14.38 16.28 -7.59
C ASN A 78 -14.21 17.55 -8.45
N SER A 79 -15.20 17.94 -9.26
CA SER A 79 -15.17 19.16 -10.09
C SER A 79 -14.92 20.45 -9.29
N ASN A 80 -15.10 20.40 -7.97
CA ASN A 80 -14.85 21.49 -7.06
C ASN A 80 -13.40 21.55 -6.52
N VAL A 81 -12.53 20.61 -6.92
CA VAL A 81 -11.14 20.48 -6.44
C VAL A 81 -10.18 20.78 -7.60
N PRO A 82 -9.31 21.81 -7.48
CA PRO A 82 -8.27 22.09 -8.46
C PRO A 82 -7.44 20.86 -8.85
N ASP A 83 -7.15 20.72 -10.15
CA ASP A 83 -6.37 19.59 -10.70
C ASP A 83 -5.01 19.38 -10.01
N SER A 84 -4.42 20.44 -9.46
CA SER A 84 -3.16 20.38 -8.72
C SER A 84 -3.24 19.64 -7.37
N MET A 85 -4.45 19.35 -6.88
CA MET A 85 -4.70 18.62 -5.62
C MET A 85 -5.27 17.22 -5.85
N GLN A 86 -5.36 16.78 -7.10
CA GLN A 86 -5.85 15.44 -7.43
C GLN A 86 -4.70 14.44 -7.35
N HIS A 87 -4.85 13.44 -6.49
CA HIS A 87 -3.85 12.41 -6.27
C HIS A 87 -4.40 11.06 -6.74
N LYS A 88 -3.62 10.35 -7.56
CA LYS A 88 -4.02 9.03 -8.07
C LYS A 88 -3.37 7.87 -7.33
N THR A 89 -2.50 8.17 -6.37
CA THR A 89 -1.90 7.17 -5.49
C THR A 89 -2.06 7.60 -4.04
N VAL A 90 -2.32 6.67 -3.13
CA VAL A 90 -2.27 6.91 -1.69
C VAL A 90 -1.30 5.94 -1.06
N HIS A 91 -0.43 6.47 -0.22
CA HIS A 91 0.44 5.70 0.64
C HIS A 91 -0.25 5.54 2.00
N ILE A 92 -0.42 4.31 2.48
CA ILE A 92 -1.17 4.01 3.72
C ILE A 92 -0.24 3.33 4.73
N PRO A 93 0.30 4.08 5.70
CA PRO A 93 1.02 3.51 6.84
C PRO A 93 0.09 2.71 7.75
N ILE A 94 0.49 1.47 8.07
CA ILE A 94 -0.23 0.58 8.97
C ILE A 94 0.69 0.03 10.07
N GLN A 95 0.11 -0.27 11.23
CA GLN A 95 0.69 -1.23 12.17
C GLN A 95 0.09 -2.61 11.90
N ALA A 96 0.90 -3.66 11.92
CA ALA A 96 0.46 -5.03 11.61
C ALA A 96 -0.71 -5.51 12.49
N GLY A 97 -0.81 -5.02 13.74
CA GLY A 97 -1.93 -5.30 14.64
C GLY A 97 -3.31 -5.01 14.04
N ILE A 98 -3.40 -4.08 13.07
CA ILE A 98 -4.68 -3.77 12.42
C ILE A 98 -5.26 -4.94 11.62
N LEU A 99 -4.40 -5.85 11.13
CA LEU A 99 -4.82 -7.03 10.38
C LEU A 99 -5.62 -8.00 11.25
N TYR A 100 -5.59 -7.82 12.57
CA TYR A 100 -6.19 -8.71 13.56
C TYR A 100 -7.25 -8.04 14.44
N ASP A 101 -7.27 -6.70 14.55
CA ASP A 101 -8.18 -6.00 15.47
C ASP A 101 -9.65 -6.04 15.01
N ILE A 102 -10.40 -6.99 15.58
CA ILE A 102 -11.85 -7.18 15.40
C ILE A 102 -12.70 -6.63 16.55
N ASP A 103 -12.07 -6.34 17.69
CA ASP A 103 -12.75 -5.98 18.93
C ASP A 103 -12.75 -4.47 19.17
N GLY A 104 -11.77 -3.76 18.59
CA GLY A 104 -11.66 -2.32 18.60
C GLY A 104 -12.77 -1.64 17.79
N THR A 105 -12.83 -0.33 17.91
CA THR A 105 -13.67 0.52 17.06
C THR A 105 -12.82 1.63 16.48
N VAL A 106 -13.04 1.93 15.20
CA VAL A 106 -12.32 3.00 14.54
C VAL A 106 -12.84 4.36 15.02
N GLY A 107 -11.92 5.25 15.35
CA GLY A 107 -12.16 6.61 15.82
C GLY A 107 -12.43 7.54 14.65
N VAL A 108 -13.71 7.70 14.32
CA VAL A 108 -14.23 8.68 13.36
C VAL A 108 -15.34 9.49 14.02
N ASP A 109 -15.60 10.70 13.54
CA ASP A 109 -16.73 11.49 14.03
C ASP A 109 -18.04 10.95 13.44
N LEU A 110 -18.82 10.25 14.29
CA LEU A 110 -20.11 9.66 13.91
C LEU A 110 -21.21 10.70 13.71
N SER A 111 -21.01 11.96 14.09
CA SER A 111 -21.96 13.02 13.75
C SER A 111 -22.08 13.20 12.23
N PHE A 112 -21.00 12.96 11.48
CA PHE A 112 -21.01 12.94 10.02
C PHE A 112 -21.60 11.66 9.41
N THR A 113 -22.63 11.08 10.02
CA THR A 113 -23.32 9.90 9.47
C THR A 113 -24.82 10.14 9.39
N ASP A 114 -25.46 9.52 8.40
CA ASP A 114 -26.90 9.54 8.20
C ASP A 114 -27.36 8.19 7.64
N VAL A 115 -28.30 7.54 8.32
CA VAL A 115 -28.86 6.24 7.96
C VAL A 115 -29.56 6.24 6.60
N ASN A 116 -30.00 7.41 6.13
CA ASN A 116 -30.59 7.57 4.80
C ASN A 116 -29.52 7.77 3.71
N HIS A 117 -28.29 8.08 4.10
CA HIS A 117 -27.14 8.33 3.23
C HIS A 117 -25.93 7.49 3.70
N GLN A 118 -26.10 6.18 3.81
CA GLN A 118 -25.13 5.28 4.47
C GLN A 118 -23.75 5.20 3.79
N ARG A 119 -23.65 5.64 2.53
CA ARG A 119 -22.40 5.70 1.76
C ARG A 119 -21.73 7.08 1.78
N GLU A 120 -22.39 8.07 2.35
CA GLU A 120 -21.89 9.45 2.43
C GLU A 120 -21.32 9.72 3.83
N GLY A 121 -20.63 10.85 3.99
CA GLY A 121 -20.06 11.22 5.28
C GLY A 121 -19.02 10.19 5.77
N ASN A 122 -19.15 9.78 7.02
CA ASN A 122 -18.44 8.66 7.64
C ASN A 122 -19.28 7.37 7.67
N GLY A 123 -20.38 7.29 6.89
CA GLY A 123 -21.32 6.17 6.91
C GLY A 123 -20.70 4.81 6.56
N LEU A 124 -19.66 4.81 5.71
CA LEU A 124 -18.87 3.62 5.37
C LEU A 124 -18.31 2.91 6.60
N PHE A 125 -18.02 3.67 7.67
CA PHE A 125 -17.47 3.14 8.92
C PHE A 125 -18.54 2.72 9.91
N CYS A 126 -19.82 2.78 9.57
CA CYS A 126 -20.88 2.38 10.47
C CYS A 126 -21.08 0.86 10.52
N LYS A 127 -21.10 0.31 11.73
CA LYS A 127 -21.44 -1.10 12.01
C LYS A 127 -22.91 -1.25 12.37
N THR A 128 -23.42 -0.38 13.25
CA THR A 128 -24.83 -0.39 13.67
C THR A 128 -25.37 1.03 13.77
N TRP A 129 -26.57 1.25 13.24
CA TRP A 129 -27.28 2.51 13.29
C TRP A 129 -28.15 2.62 14.55
N GLU A 130 -28.38 3.85 15.02
CA GLU A 130 -29.31 4.10 16.11
C GLU A 130 -30.75 3.66 15.74
N ARG A 131 -31.51 3.19 16.73
CA ARG A 131 -32.90 2.74 16.51
C ARG A 131 -33.87 3.89 16.23
N THR A 132 -33.60 5.08 16.79
CA THR A 132 -34.53 6.21 16.79
C THR A 132 -33.87 7.51 16.33
N GLY A 133 -32.68 7.43 15.72
CA GLY A 133 -31.92 8.57 15.23
C GLY A 133 -31.28 8.27 13.88
N PRO A 134 -30.82 9.30 13.15
CA PRO A 134 -30.19 9.13 11.85
C PRO A 134 -28.72 8.71 11.97
N HIS A 135 -28.13 8.78 13.16
CA HIS A 135 -26.69 8.62 13.33
C HIS A 135 -26.27 7.17 13.53
N CYS A 136 -25.02 6.92 13.21
CA CYS A 136 -24.35 5.69 13.53
C CYS A 136 -24.15 5.57 15.05
N GLN A 137 -24.46 4.40 15.59
CA GLN A 137 -24.28 4.10 17.01
C GLN A 137 -22.88 3.53 17.31
N VAL A 138 -22.39 2.66 16.43
CA VAL A 138 -21.12 1.94 16.63
C VAL A 138 -20.38 1.87 15.30
N ALA A 139 -19.11 2.26 15.32
CA ALA A 139 -18.23 2.14 14.17
C ALA A 139 -17.75 0.69 13.97
N VAL A 140 -17.26 0.37 12.78
CA VAL A 140 -16.60 -0.91 12.48
C VAL A 140 -15.26 -1.03 13.20
N SER A 141 -14.69 -2.24 13.22
CA SER A 141 -13.35 -2.45 13.78
C SER A 141 -12.27 -1.82 12.89
N PRO A 142 -11.05 -1.59 13.41
CA PRO A 142 -9.94 -1.13 12.60
C PRO A 142 -9.64 -2.05 11.42
N LYS A 143 -9.69 -3.38 11.62
CA LYS A 143 -9.53 -4.35 10.53
C LYS A 143 -10.56 -4.13 9.42
N ASP A 144 -11.84 -4.03 9.79
CA ASP A 144 -12.92 -3.85 8.82
C ASP A 144 -12.82 -2.48 8.12
N ALA A 145 -12.42 -1.44 8.85
CA ALA A 145 -12.20 -0.10 8.28
C ALA A 145 -11.08 -0.11 7.24
N PHE A 146 -9.97 -0.80 7.51
CA PHE A 146 -8.83 -0.89 6.60
C PHE A 146 -9.24 -1.49 5.24
N TRP A 147 -9.87 -2.67 5.24
CA TRP A 147 -10.31 -3.31 4.01
C TRP A 147 -11.37 -2.49 3.27
N ARG A 148 -12.33 -1.89 3.98
CA ARG A 148 -13.34 -1.01 3.37
C ARG A 148 -12.73 0.21 2.69
N VAL A 149 -11.67 0.78 3.26
CA VAL A 149 -10.96 1.91 2.66
C VAL A 149 -10.28 1.47 1.36
N LEU A 150 -9.61 0.32 1.34
CA LEU A 150 -8.96 -0.19 0.14
C LEU A 150 -9.98 -0.48 -0.97
N ASP A 151 -11.10 -1.13 -0.63
CA ASP A 151 -12.23 -1.37 -1.55
C ASP A 151 -12.76 -0.04 -2.12
N GLU A 152 -12.89 0.99 -1.28
CA GLU A 152 -13.38 2.28 -1.72
C GLU A 152 -12.39 3.01 -2.64
N MET A 153 -11.09 2.93 -2.34
CA MET A 153 -10.04 3.45 -3.22
C MET A 153 -10.03 2.73 -4.57
N GLN A 154 -10.25 1.41 -4.59
CA GLN A 154 -10.39 0.63 -5.82
C GLN A 154 -11.57 1.12 -6.65
N ASN A 155 -12.75 1.27 -6.03
CA ASN A 155 -13.96 1.77 -6.71
C ASN A 155 -13.76 3.15 -7.34
N ASN A 156 -12.85 3.95 -6.77
CA ASN A 156 -12.49 5.27 -7.26
C ASN A 156 -11.23 5.29 -8.14
N ARG A 157 -10.71 4.13 -8.56
CA ARG A 157 -9.54 3.97 -9.43
C ARG A 157 -8.30 4.68 -8.86
N MET A 158 -8.07 4.48 -7.57
CA MET A 158 -6.91 5.00 -6.86
C MET A 158 -5.91 3.90 -6.57
N ASN A 159 -4.67 4.12 -6.96
CA ASN A 159 -3.57 3.23 -6.62
C ASN A 159 -3.22 3.34 -5.13
N VAL A 160 -2.81 2.25 -4.51
CA VAL A 160 -2.43 2.21 -3.10
C VAL A 160 -1.06 1.56 -2.94
N VAL A 161 -0.19 2.20 -2.17
CA VAL A 161 1.02 1.57 -1.60
C VAL A 161 0.77 1.39 -0.11
N ILE A 162 0.79 0.15 0.37
CA ILE A 162 0.62 -0.14 1.79
C ILE A 162 1.99 -0.10 2.44
N ASP A 163 2.13 0.64 3.53
CA ASP A 163 3.38 0.78 4.27
C ASP A 163 3.29 0.05 5.59
N MET A 164 4.02 -1.06 5.69
CA MET A 164 3.94 -1.97 6.83
C MET A 164 5.32 -2.13 7.48
N PRO A 165 5.87 -1.07 8.14
CA PRO A 165 6.99 -1.27 9.04
C PRO A 165 6.53 -2.09 10.24
N HIS A 166 7.27 -3.15 10.56
CA HIS A 166 6.93 -4.04 11.66
C HIS A 166 7.35 -3.43 13.01
N TRP A 167 6.49 -2.61 13.60
CA TRP A 167 6.71 -2.01 14.92
C TRP A 167 6.25 -2.97 16.04
N PRO A 168 7.12 -3.36 16.99
CA PRO A 168 6.74 -4.23 18.11
C PRO A 168 5.95 -3.58 19.26
N ASP A 169 5.91 -2.25 19.43
CA ASP A 169 5.32 -1.60 20.63
C ASP A 169 5.14 -0.08 20.43
N PRO A 170 4.01 0.58 20.75
CA PRO A 170 3.80 2.02 20.51
C PRO A 170 4.65 2.97 21.37
N ASP A 171 5.74 2.49 21.98
CA ASP A 171 6.70 3.29 22.71
C ASP A 171 7.74 3.85 21.71
N ASP A 172 7.83 5.18 21.59
CA ASP A 172 8.74 5.96 20.72
C ASP A 172 10.24 5.69 20.94
N SER A 173 10.59 4.69 21.76
CA SER A 173 11.96 4.32 22.14
C SER A 173 12.61 3.28 21.22
N MET A 174 11.84 2.61 20.35
CA MET A 174 12.36 1.64 19.38
C MET A 174 12.58 2.30 18.02
N GLN A 175 13.63 1.87 17.30
CA GLN A 175 13.94 2.42 15.98
C GLN A 175 12.80 2.10 15.01
N GLU A 176 12.21 3.14 14.43
CA GLU A 176 11.24 3.02 13.35
C GLU A 176 11.79 2.09 12.25
N GLY A 177 10.97 1.19 11.73
CA GLY A 177 11.28 0.42 10.52
C GLY A 177 12.05 -0.88 10.65
N ALA A 178 12.54 -1.26 11.83
CA ALA A 178 13.28 -2.51 11.98
C ALA A 178 12.35 -3.71 12.16
N VAL A 179 12.62 -4.82 11.45
CA VAL A 179 11.91 -6.09 11.67
C VAL A 179 12.53 -6.80 12.88
N HIS A 180 11.83 -6.75 14.02
CA HIS A 180 12.33 -7.29 15.28
C HIS A 180 12.01 -8.77 15.49
N ASP A 181 10.88 -9.24 14.97
CA ASP A 181 10.49 -10.65 14.97
C ASP A 181 10.16 -11.06 13.53
N LEU A 182 11.06 -11.83 12.93
CA LEU A 182 10.92 -12.25 11.55
C LEU A 182 9.77 -13.25 11.35
N ALA A 183 9.48 -14.08 12.36
CA ALA A 183 8.40 -15.07 12.25
C ALA A 183 7.03 -14.36 12.28
N GLN A 184 6.88 -13.38 13.18
CA GLN A 184 5.68 -12.55 13.22
C GLN A 184 5.56 -11.71 11.94
N TYR A 185 6.66 -11.10 11.46
CA TYR A 185 6.66 -10.35 10.20
C TYR A 185 6.25 -11.20 9.00
N GLN A 186 6.78 -12.42 8.90
CA GLN A 186 6.39 -13.36 7.85
C GLN A 186 4.89 -13.69 7.93
N GLN A 187 4.36 -13.91 9.13
CA GLN A 187 2.94 -14.16 9.34
C GLN A 187 2.08 -12.95 8.93
N ASP A 188 2.48 -11.75 9.33
CA ASP A 188 1.76 -10.51 9.02
C ASP A 188 1.75 -10.24 7.52
N MET A 189 2.90 -10.44 6.85
CA MET A 189 2.99 -10.35 5.39
C MET A 189 2.09 -11.36 4.71
N THR A 190 2.08 -12.61 5.19
CA THR A 190 1.21 -13.67 4.66
C THR A 190 -0.25 -13.26 4.75
N VAL A 191 -0.69 -12.81 5.93
CA VAL A 191 -2.08 -12.36 6.14
C VAL A 191 -2.43 -11.18 5.24
N LEU A 192 -1.54 -10.19 5.13
CA LEU A 192 -1.75 -9.01 4.27
C LEU A 192 -1.93 -9.42 2.80
N VAL A 193 -0.97 -10.17 2.26
CA VAL A 193 -0.93 -10.54 0.84
C VAL A 193 -2.09 -11.47 0.47
N GLU A 194 -2.38 -12.48 1.28
CA GLU A 194 -3.53 -13.36 1.06
C GLU A 194 -4.85 -12.58 1.08
N LYS A 195 -4.96 -11.55 1.93
CA LYS A 195 -6.17 -10.72 2.01
C LYS A 195 -6.31 -9.75 0.84
N ILE A 196 -5.21 -9.13 0.39
CA ILE A 196 -5.21 -8.32 -0.84
C ILE A 196 -5.76 -9.16 -2.00
N LYS A 197 -5.21 -10.37 -2.18
CA LYS A 197 -5.66 -11.30 -3.22
C LYS A 197 -7.11 -11.74 -3.04
N LEU A 198 -7.52 -12.11 -1.82
CA LEU A 198 -8.88 -12.55 -1.53
C LEU A 198 -9.93 -11.48 -1.82
N HIS A 199 -9.59 -10.21 -1.59
CA HIS A 199 -10.47 -9.07 -1.85
C HIS A 199 -10.38 -8.57 -3.29
N GLU A 200 -9.54 -9.19 -4.14
CA GLU A 200 -9.34 -8.77 -5.54
C GLU A 200 -8.94 -7.29 -5.63
N LEU A 201 -8.02 -6.86 -4.75
CA LEU A 201 -7.55 -5.46 -4.64
C LEU A 201 -6.42 -5.16 -5.64
N GLU A 202 -6.76 -5.12 -6.93
CA GLU A 202 -5.89 -4.75 -8.06
C GLU A 202 -5.31 -3.34 -7.95
N ASN A 203 -5.98 -2.47 -7.19
CA ASN A 203 -5.53 -1.11 -6.97
C ASN A 203 -4.36 -1.01 -5.98
N VAL A 204 -4.04 -2.08 -5.24
CA VAL A 204 -2.84 -2.14 -4.39
C VAL A 204 -1.65 -2.48 -5.29
N ILE A 205 -0.81 -1.49 -5.58
CA ILE A 205 0.30 -1.63 -6.52
C ILE A 205 1.56 -2.22 -5.87
N GLY A 206 1.61 -2.24 -4.54
CA GLY A 206 2.72 -2.84 -3.82
C GLY A 206 2.74 -2.52 -2.33
N ILE A 207 3.75 -3.06 -1.67
CA ILE A 207 3.95 -2.98 -0.23
C ILE A 207 5.32 -2.35 0.04
N ASN A 208 5.35 -1.26 0.80
CA ASN A 208 6.58 -0.76 1.40
C ASN A 208 6.93 -1.60 2.61
N ILE A 209 7.97 -2.42 2.44
CA ILE A 209 8.34 -3.48 3.38
C ILE A 209 9.36 -3.03 4.42
N ILE A 210 10.02 -1.88 4.20
CA ILE A 210 11.03 -1.30 5.07
C ILE A 210 10.86 0.22 5.08
N ASN A 211 10.37 0.76 6.20
CA ASN A 211 10.23 2.21 6.38
C ASN A 211 11.18 2.75 7.45
N MET A 212 12.22 3.48 7.04
CA MET A 212 13.15 4.21 7.91
C MET A 212 14.04 3.43 8.89
N PRO A 213 14.71 2.31 8.51
CA PRO A 213 15.71 1.72 9.39
C PRO A 213 16.77 2.76 9.76
N SER A 214 17.43 2.64 10.91
CA SER A 214 18.50 3.58 11.28
C SER A 214 19.53 3.68 10.14
N PRO A 215 20.00 4.90 9.76
CA PRO A 215 21.03 5.08 8.73
C PRO A 215 22.32 4.29 8.99
N LEU A 216 22.52 3.82 10.22
CA LEU A 216 23.65 3.01 10.66
C LEU A 216 23.44 1.50 10.49
N ALA A 217 22.20 1.04 10.34
CA ALA A 217 21.85 -0.39 10.29
C ALA A 217 22.00 -1.01 8.89
N GLY A 218 22.00 -0.19 7.83
CA GLY A 218 22.02 -0.67 6.45
C GLY A 218 20.66 -1.23 5.99
N LEU A 219 20.62 -1.78 4.77
CA LEU A 219 19.40 -2.40 4.23
C LEU A 219 19.16 -3.75 4.93
N ASP A 220 17.93 -3.96 5.45
CA ASP A 220 17.53 -5.24 6.06
C ASP A 220 17.20 -6.27 4.99
N THR A 221 18.23 -6.92 4.44
CA THR A 221 18.08 -7.94 3.40
C THR A 221 17.29 -9.16 3.88
N LYS A 222 17.17 -9.37 5.20
CA LYS A 222 16.42 -10.49 5.78
C LYS A 222 14.92 -10.25 5.70
N ALA A 223 14.49 -9.02 6.02
CA ALA A 223 13.12 -8.59 5.80
C ALA A 223 12.74 -8.65 4.31
N ILE A 224 13.63 -8.19 3.41
CA ILE A 224 13.40 -8.25 1.96
C ILE A 224 13.24 -9.70 1.48
N ALA A 225 14.17 -10.58 1.82
CA ALA A 225 14.10 -11.99 1.41
C ALA A 225 12.80 -12.66 1.92
N THR A 226 12.43 -12.38 3.17
CA THR A 226 11.21 -12.92 3.79
C THR A 226 9.95 -12.43 3.07
N ALA A 227 9.84 -11.12 2.82
CA ALA A 227 8.70 -10.56 2.10
C ALA A 227 8.64 -11.04 0.65
N ALA A 228 9.79 -11.14 -0.02
CA ALA A 228 9.87 -11.63 -1.40
C ALA A 228 9.35 -13.06 -1.54
N ASN A 229 9.77 -13.98 -0.67
CA ASN A 229 9.25 -15.35 -0.70
C ASN A 229 7.73 -15.39 -0.49
N VAL A 230 7.22 -14.65 0.50
CA VAL A 230 5.77 -14.61 0.79
C VAL A 230 4.97 -14.03 -0.38
N VAL A 231 5.40 -12.90 -0.92
CA VAL A 231 4.69 -12.22 -2.01
C VAL A 231 4.76 -13.04 -3.29
N PHE A 232 5.93 -13.58 -3.63
CA PHE A 232 6.09 -14.42 -4.82
C PHE A 232 5.16 -15.63 -4.79
N ASP A 233 5.08 -16.34 -3.67
CA ASP A 233 4.25 -17.54 -3.54
C ASP A 233 2.74 -17.22 -3.55
N ALA A 234 2.34 -16.12 -2.92
CA ALA A 234 0.93 -15.81 -2.70
C ALA A 234 0.33 -14.92 -3.80
N TYR A 235 1.01 -13.82 -4.16
CA TYR A 235 0.52 -12.83 -5.11
C TYR A 235 1.67 -12.05 -5.80
N PRO A 236 2.32 -12.65 -6.82
CA PRO A 236 3.53 -12.12 -7.45
C PRO A 236 3.32 -10.84 -8.28
N GLU A 237 2.11 -10.32 -8.31
CA GLU A 237 1.73 -9.12 -9.07
C GLU A 237 2.03 -7.81 -8.31
N LEU A 238 2.32 -7.91 -7.01
CA LEU A 238 2.66 -6.78 -6.17
C LEU A 238 4.14 -6.37 -6.32
N LEU A 239 4.39 -5.06 -6.30
CA LEU A 239 5.73 -4.53 -6.13
C LEU A 239 6.15 -4.53 -4.65
N LEU A 240 7.45 -4.69 -4.41
CA LEU A 240 8.08 -4.49 -3.11
C LEU A 240 8.86 -3.17 -3.11
N PHE A 241 8.40 -2.22 -2.30
CA PHE A 241 9.06 -0.93 -2.13
C PHE A 241 10.04 -0.99 -0.96
N VAL A 242 11.23 -0.44 -1.18
CA VAL A 242 12.28 -0.26 -0.16
C VAL A 242 12.78 1.18 -0.20
N ASN A 243 12.99 1.80 0.96
CA ASN A 243 13.47 3.18 1.01
C ASN A 243 14.97 3.28 0.59
N GLU A 244 15.26 4.13 -0.39
CA GLU A 244 16.56 4.29 -1.06
C GLU A 244 17.67 4.75 -0.11
N ALA A 245 17.34 5.49 0.95
CA ALA A 245 18.31 6.12 1.86
C ALA A 245 19.27 5.13 2.55
N TYR A 246 18.99 3.83 2.45
CA TYR A 246 19.69 2.75 3.15
C TYR A 246 20.45 1.82 2.20
N SER A 247 20.45 2.12 0.90
CA SER A 247 21.19 1.39 -0.13
C SER A 247 22.70 1.61 -0.09
N LYS A 248 23.23 2.53 0.75
CA LYS A 248 24.67 2.87 0.82
C LYS A 248 25.62 1.67 0.89
N PRO A 249 25.40 0.65 1.73
CA PRO A 249 26.27 -0.53 1.77
C PRO A 249 26.20 -1.38 0.50
N LEU A 250 25.14 -1.20 -0.29
CA LEU A 250 24.85 -1.92 -1.53
C LEU A 250 25.05 -1.04 -2.75
N LEU A 251 25.71 0.12 -2.63
CA LEU A 251 26.11 0.90 -3.79
C LEU A 251 27.34 0.28 -4.44
N ASP A 252 27.36 0.31 -5.78
CA ASP A 252 28.54 0.03 -6.55
C ASP A 252 29.65 1.00 -6.14
N SER A 253 30.74 0.46 -5.62
CA SER A 253 31.81 1.28 -5.06
C SER A 253 32.50 2.13 -6.13
N ALA A 254 32.54 1.69 -7.38
CA ALA A 254 33.11 2.47 -8.47
C ALA A 254 32.24 3.69 -8.82
N SER A 255 30.93 3.49 -8.96
CA SER A 255 29.93 4.53 -9.23
C SER A 255 29.79 5.50 -8.05
N ALA A 256 29.77 4.99 -6.82
CA ALA A 256 29.69 5.80 -5.61
C ALA A 256 30.89 6.76 -5.47
N ASN A 257 32.10 6.32 -5.83
CA ASN A 257 33.30 7.17 -5.86
C ASN A 257 33.23 8.28 -6.92
N LEU A 258 32.35 8.14 -7.91
CA LEU A 258 32.04 9.15 -8.93
C LEU A 258 30.82 10.01 -8.57
N GLY A 259 30.25 9.83 -7.37
CA GLY A 259 29.02 10.51 -6.94
C GLY A 259 27.75 9.97 -7.59
N ILE A 260 27.81 8.79 -8.22
CA ILE A 260 26.67 8.13 -8.85
C ILE A 260 26.15 7.06 -7.89
N ALA A 261 24.92 7.26 -7.39
CA ALA A 261 24.24 6.27 -6.57
C ALA A 261 23.66 5.18 -7.49
N GLN A 262 24.39 4.07 -7.66
CA GLN A 262 23.95 2.89 -8.38
C GLN A 262 24.02 1.68 -7.46
N CYS A 263 22.96 0.88 -7.38
CA CYS A 263 22.96 -0.36 -6.61
C CYS A 263 23.85 -1.43 -7.28
N ASP A 264 24.70 -2.08 -6.49
CA ASP A 264 25.46 -3.27 -6.85
C ASP A 264 24.54 -4.49 -6.78
N ARG A 265 24.00 -4.88 -7.94
CA ARG A 265 23.09 -6.01 -8.08
C ARG A 265 23.71 -7.30 -7.57
N ALA A 266 24.97 -7.59 -7.91
CA ALA A 266 25.62 -8.85 -7.53
C ALA A 266 25.75 -8.96 -6.02
N LYS A 267 26.10 -7.85 -5.36
CA LYS A 267 26.17 -7.77 -3.91
C LYS A 267 24.81 -7.92 -3.24
N LEU A 268 23.76 -7.29 -3.80
CA LEU A 268 22.38 -7.46 -3.30
C LEU A 268 21.92 -8.91 -3.47
N GLU A 269 22.17 -9.53 -4.62
CA GLU A 269 21.82 -10.92 -4.91
C GLU A 269 22.49 -11.90 -3.94
N GLU A 270 23.79 -11.76 -3.70
CA GLU A 270 24.53 -12.55 -2.71
C GLU A 270 23.96 -12.36 -1.31
N ALA A 271 23.72 -11.11 -0.90
CA ALA A 271 23.16 -10.81 0.41
C ALA A 271 21.76 -11.38 0.61
N LEU A 272 20.91 -11.41 -0.43
CA LEU A 272 19.56 -12.01 -0.35
C LEU A 272 19.63 -13.55 -0.29
N LYS A 273 20.53 -14.17 -1.06
CA LYS A 273 20.78 -15.62 -1.01
C LYS A 273 21.24 -16.07 0.38
N GLU A 274 22.10 -15.29 1.03
CA GLU A 274 22.52 -15.56 2.42
C GLU A 274 21.36 -15.51 3.42
N GLN A 275 20.30 -14.78 3.12
CA GLN A 275 19.09 -14.70 3.97
C GLN A 275 18.02 -15.75 3.63
N GLY A 276 18.27 -16.62 2.64
CA GLY A 276 17.36 -17.72 2.30
C GLY A 276 16.21 -17.35 1.39
N ILE A 277 16.38 -16.34 0.52
CA ILE A 277 15.43 -16.12 -0.58
C ILE A 277 15.40 -17.34 -1.52
N ASP A 278 14.21 -17.72 -1.99
CA ASP A 278 14.06 -18.78 -2.99
C ASP A 278 14.56 -18.31 -4.35
N SER A 279 15.09 -19.22 -5.18
CA SER A 279 15.69 -18.84 -6.47
C SER A 279 14.68 -18.20 -7.42
N GLU A 280 13.45 -18.72 -7.46
CA GLU A 280 12.40 -18.17 -8.31
C GLU A 280 11.93 -16.80 -7.81
N ALA A 281 11.79 -16.63 -6.49
CA ALA A 281 11.49 -15.34 -5.87
C ALA A 281 12.60 -14.31 -6.11
N LEU A 282 13.87 -14.73 -6.12
CA LEU A 282 15.00 -13.85 -6.41
C LEU A 282 15.00 -13.35 -7.86
N ASP A 283 14.77 -14.25 -8.82
CA ASP A 283 14.68 -13.92 -10.24
C ASP A 283 13.49 -12.98 -10.50
N TRP A 284 12.34 -13.25 -9.87
CA TRP A 284 11.16 -12.38 -9.90
C TRP A 284 11.45 -10.99 -9.30
N LEU A 285 12.08 -10.95 -8.13
CA LEU A 285 12.34 -9.72 -7.39
C LEU A 285 13.28 -8.78 -8.16
N LEU A 286 14.37 -9.31 -8.70
CA LEU A 286 15.42 -8.52 -9.34
C LEU A 286 15.24 -8.39 -10.87
N GLY A 287 14.38 -9.18 -11.49
CA GLY A 287 14.20 -9.19 -12.94
C GLY A 287 15.45 -9.69 -13.68
N ASP A 288 15.57 -9.38 -14.96
CA ASP A 288 16.71 -9.79 -15.78
C ASP A 288 18.03 -9.02 -15.45
N GLU A 289 19.12 -9.31 -16.16
CA GLU A 289 20.42 -8.64 -15.95
C GLU A 289 20.38 -7.11 -16.12
N LEU A 290 19.40 -6.59 -16.86
CA LEU A 290 19.16 -5.16 -17.07
C LEU A 290 18.15 -4.59 -16.07
N GLY A 291 17.64 -5.40 -15.13
CA GLY A 291 16.60 -5.03 -14.18
C GLY A 291 15.22 -4.86 -14.83
N GLN A 292 14.98 -5.52 -15.98
CA GLN A 292 13.66 -5.55 -16.60
C GLN A 292 12.78 -6.60 -15.93
N ASN A 293 11.49 -6.29 -15.83
CA ASN A 293 10.49 -7.12 -15.17
C ASN A 293 10.80 -7.39 -13.69
N ALA A 294 11.52 -6.46 -13.05
CA ALA A 294 11.85 -6.55 -11.63
C ALA A 294 10.67 -6.04 -10.78
N HIS A 295 10.51 -6.60 -9.59
CA HIS A 295 9.43 -6.24 -8.66
C HIS A 295 9.94 -5.46 -7.44
N LEU A 296 11.25 -5.30 -7.30
CA LEU A 296 11.86 -4.43 -6.29
C LEU A 296 11.91 -2.97 -6.78
N VAL A 297 11.35 -2.06 -5.98
CA VAL A 297 11.37 -0.62 -6.22
C VAL A 297 12.13 0.09 -5.11
N PHE A 298 13.22 0.78 -5.47
CA PHE A 298 13.87 1.71 -4.56
C PHE A 298 13.15 3.06 -4.62
N SER A 299 12.49 3.45 -3.53
CA SER A 299 11.83 4.75 -3.44
C SER A 299 12.70 5.78 -2.73
N PRO A 300 12.84 7.00 -3.28
CA PRO A 300 13.47 8.09 -2.54
C PRO A 300 12.71 8.39 -1.24
N HIS A 301 13.46 8.80 -0.22
CA HIS A 301 12.94 9.14 1.11
C HIS A 301 11.86 10.23 1.00
N MET A 302 10.74 10.02 1.69
CA MET A 302 9.57 10.90 1.64
C MET A 302 9.77 12.15 2.48
N HIS A 303 9.74 13.33 1.87
CA HIS A 303 9.61 14.58 2.62
C HIS A 303 8.14 15.03 2.66
N HIS A 304 7.66 15.28 3.88
CA HIS A 304 6.33 15.78 4.17
C HIS A 304 6.10 17.18 3.58
N ALA A 305 4.98 17.36 2.87
CA ALA A 305 4.35 18.67 2.80
C ALA A 305 2.84 18.52 3.05
N ASP A 306 2.32 19.16 4.10
CA ASP A 306 0.92 18.95 4.48
C ASP A 306 -0.05 19.76 3.61
N VAL A 307 -1.05 19.09 3.03
CA VAL A 307 -2.23 19.68 2.41
C VAL A 307 -3.42 19.42 3.33
N ALA A 308 -3.94 20.46 3.97
CA ALA A 308 -5.15 20.41 4.81
C ALA A 308 -5.17 19.33 5.92
N GLY A 309 -4.01 19.01 6.51
CA GLY A 309 -3.87 17.97 7.54
C GLY A 309 -3.54 16.58 6.98
N TRP A 310 -3.30 16.47 5.67
CA TRP A 310 -2.87 15.26 4.96
C TRP A 310 -1.45 15.46 4.46
N SER A 311 -0.57 14.47 4.59
CA SER A 311 0.82 14.66 4.19
C SER A 311 0.99 14.32 2.70
N SER A 312 1.46 15.27 1.89
CA SER A 312 1.89 14.98 0.52
C SER A 312 3.25 14.30 0.57
N ALA A 313 3.33 13.08 0.04
CA ALA A 313 4.52 12.53 -0.60
C ALA A 313 4.15 11.25 -1.37
N PHE A 314 4.55 11.22 -2.65
CA PHE A 314 5.46 10.23 -3.24
C PHE A 314 5.80 10.67 -4.69
N GLY A 315 7.10 10.77 -5.02
CA GLY A 315 7.59 10.95 -6.39
C GLY A 315 7.95 12.39 -6.85
N LEU A 316 8.85 13.10 -6.17
CA LEU A 316 9.69 14.14 -6.79
C LEU A 316 11.10 14.11 -6.18
N ALA A 317 12.11 13.86 -7.01
CA ALA A 317 13.47 14.22 -6.67
C ALA A 317 13.53 15.73 -6.43
N SER A 318 14.08 16.16 -5.28
CA SER A 318 14.48 17.56 -5.13
C SER A 318 15.52 17.87 -6.22
N LYS A 319 15.34 19.02 -6.89
CA LYS A 319 16.37 19.58 -7.76
C LYS A 319 17.62 19.94 -6.98
#